data_AF-A0A511HBY6-F1
#
_entry.id   AF-A0A511HBY6-F1
#
_cell.length_a   1.000
_cell.length_b   1.000
_cell.length_c   1.000
_cell.angle_alpha   90.00
_cell.angle_beta   90.00
_cell.angle_gamma   90.00
#
_symmetry.space_group_name_H-M   'P 1'
#
loop_
_entity.id
_entity.type
_entity.pdbx_description
1 polymer ?
#
loop_
_entity_poly.entity_id
_entity_poly.type
_entity_poly.pdbx_seq_one_letter_code
_entity_poly.pdbx_strand_id
1 'polypeptide(L)'
;MHATFLAVGLLTLPGALGTELRRDGYSFRPPKGFHMVRWEQYAGSRVGAVALDPDAPRALSAALTDGEGPDAATLLVSVVGRGFSASPSDREEFASAVMQHYQRELGLSLAAERVERLGGVTPRVEVLGTLREAGQVRTVLVAGLASEGEHAVVMVSAPAVRWQALEPQVRASLETFRHEPPSAGGPVPRRVLGALAGALAGALVVSYTAWRRRRLRHAAGNPT
;
A
#
# COMPACT_ATOMS: atom_id res chain seq x y z
N MET A 1 7.39 3.18 -42.00
CA MET A 1 7.21 2.61 -40.65
C MET A 1 6.50 3.68 -39.82
N HIS A 2 5.20 3.52 -39.59
CA HIS A 2 4.40 4.50 -38.85
C HIS A 2 4.38 4.11 -37.37
N ALA A 3 5.07 4.89 -36.53
CA ALA A 3 5.01 4.75 -35.09
C ALA A 3 3.80 5.55 -34.57
N THR A 4 2.72 4.84 -34.27
CA THR A 4 1.54 5.41 -33.61
C THR A 4 1.87 5.59 -32.13
N PHE A 5 2.28 6.80 -31.74
CA PHE A 5 2.31 7.20 -30.33
C PHE A 5 0.88 7.36 -29.83
N LEU A 6 0.36 6.36 -29.10
CA LEU A 6 -0.84 6.54 -28.29
C LEU A 6 -0.49 7.42 -27.10
N ALA A 7 -0.71 8.72 -27.27
CA ALA A 7 -0.87 9.65 -26.17
C ALA A 7 -2.12 9.23 -25.38
N VAL A 8 -1.94 8.46 -24.31
CA VAL A 8 -2.99 8.20 -23.34
C VAL A 8 -3.26 9.52 -22.63
N GLY A 9 -4.37 10.15 -23.00
CA GLY A 9 -4.78 11.46 -22.49
C GLY A 9 -4.91 11.44 -20.98
N LEU A 10 -4.19 12.38 -20.35
CA LEU A 10 -4.31 12.73 -18.94
C LEU A 10 -5.67 13.43 -18.73
N LEU A 11 -6.75 12.65 -18.60
CA LEU A 11 -7.99 13.16 -18.03
C LEU A 11 -7.78 13.29 -16.52
N THR A 12 -7.24 14.43 -16.10
CA THR A 12 -7.29 14.84 -14.69
C THR A 12 -8.76 14.98 -14.32
N LEU A 13 -9.34 13.95 -13.69
CA LEU A 13 -10.73 13.97 -13.19
C LEU A 13 -10.84 15.06 -12.11
N PRO A 14 -11.41 16.25 -12.41
CA PRO A 14 -11.48 17.33 -11.44
C PRO A 14 -12.40 16.88 -10.30
N GLY A 15 -11.90 16.88 -9.06
CA GLY A 15 -12.67 16.49 -7.88
C GLY A 15 -12.65 14.99 -7.53
N ALA A 16 -11.83 14.17 -8.18
CA ALA A 16 -11.64 12.76 -7.84
C ALA A 16 -10.61 12.53 -6.71
N LEU A 17 -9.83 13.55 -6.34
CA LEU A 17 -8.77 13.46 -5.34
C LEU A 17 -9.09 14.33 -4.12
N GLY A 18 -8.59 13.90 -2.96
CA GLY A 18 -8.68 14.63 -1.70
C GLY A 18 -7.60 15.70 -1.53
N THR A 19 -7.48 16.19 -0.29
CA THR A 19 -6.45 17.15 0.13
C THR A 19 -5.06 16.52 0.05
N GLU A 20 -4.08 17.30 -0.38
CA GLU A 20 -2.68 16.85 -0.41
C GLU A 20 -2.20 16.42 0.98
N LEU A 21 -1.57 15.25 1.03
CA LEU A 21 -0.89 14.70 2.18
C LEU A 21 0.62 14.80 1.95
N ARG A 22 1.33 15.48 2.87
CA ARG A 22 2.80 15.54 2.90
C ARG A 22 3.30 14.84 4.17
N ARG A 23 4.17 13.86 4.03
CA ARG A 23 4.70 13.07 5.15
C ARG A 23 5.98 12.33 4.76
N ASP A 24 6.92 12.20 5.70
CA ASP A 24 8.10 11.32 5.59
C ASP A 24 8.83 11.44 4.23
N GLY A 25 9.01 12.68 3.75
CA GLY A 25 9.74 12.99 2.51
C GLY A 25 8.94 12.77 1.22
N TYR A 26 7.62 12.59 1.28
CA TYR A 26 6.78 12.52 0.08
C TYR A 26 5.53 13.39 0.18
N SER A 27 4.95 13.72 -0.96
CA SER A 27 3.59 14.26 -1.06
C SER A 27 2.76 13.55 -2.12
N PHE A 28 1.45 13.46 -1.89
CA PHE A 28 0.48 13.01 -2.90
C PHE A 28 -0.93 13.45 -2.53
N ARG A 29 -1.85 13.40 -3.49
CA ARG A 29 -3.29 13.58 -3.25
C ARG A 29 -3.96 12.20 -3.25
N PRO A 30 -4.53 11.72 -2.14
CA PRO A 30 -5.23 10.44 -2.08
C PRO A 30 -6.54 10.48 -2.88
N PRO A 31 -7.15 9.33 -3.21
CA PRO A 31 -8.50 9.29 -3.77
C PRO A 31 -9.51 10.00 -2.87
N LYS A 32 -10.57 10.56 -3.43
CA LYS A 32 -11.59 11.27 -2.65
C LYS A 32 -12.21 10.35 -1.58
N GLY A 33 -12.42 10.89 -0.39
CA GLY A 33 -13.03 10.16 0.74
C GLY A 33 -12.02 9.41 1.62
N PHE A 34 -10.80 9.16 1.12
CA PHE A 34 -9.73 8.62 1.94
C PHE A 34 -9.27 9.65 2.97
N HIS A 35 -9.24 9.21 4.22
CA HIS A 35 -8.75 10.00 5.34
C HIS A 35 -7.74 9.17 6.14
N MET A 36 -6.78 9.85 6.75
CA MET A 36 -5.73 9.20 7.54
C MET A 36 -6.34 8.59 8.81
N VAL A 37 -6.07 7.31 9.05
CA VAL A 37 -6.42 6.66 10.32
C VAL A 37 -5.34 6.95 11.36
N ARG A 38 -5.66 6.74 12.65
CA ARG A 38 -4.66 6.81 13.73
C ARG A 38 -3.47 5.91 13.38
N TRP A 39 -2.34 6.53 13.08
CA TRP A 39 -1.17 5.86 12.49
C TRP A 39 -0.28 5.27 13.59
N GLU A 40 -0.39 5.77 14.83
CA GLU A 40 0.47 5.42 15.97
C GLU A 40 0.41 3.93 16.30
N GLN A 41 -0.74 3.30 16.08
CA GLN A 41 -0.94 1.86 16.27
C GLN A 41 -0.22 0.98 15.24
N TYR A 42 0.37 1.58 14.21
CA TYR A 42 1.12 0.89 13.16
C TYR A 42 2.58 1.33 13.08
N ALA A 43 3.05 2.15 14.03
CA ALA A 43 4.45 2.58 14.07
C ALA A 43 5.40 1.37 14.11
N GLY A 44 6.40 1.35 13.22
CA GLY A 44 7.35 0.24 13.10
C GLY A 44 6.81 -1.00 12.37
N SER A 45 5.55 -0.98 11.92
CA SER A 45 4.97 -2.04 11.10
C SER A 45 5.64 -2.10 9.73
N ARG A 46 5.80 -3.32 9.19
CA ARG A 46 6.29 -3.58 7.83
C ARG A 46 5.16 -3.86 6.83
N VAL A 47 3.90 -3.75 7.24
CA VAL A 47 2.80 -4.07 6.33
C VAL A 47 2.79 -3.12 5.14
N GLY A 48 2.82 -3.69 3.93
CA GLY A 48 2.90 -2.94 2.68
C GLY A 48 4.30 -2.39 2.36
N ALA A 49 5.28 -2.61 3.25
CA ALA A 49 6.66 -2.22 3.05
C ALA A 49 7.40 -3.31 2.27
N VAL A 50 7.05 -3.48 1.00
CA VAL A 50 7.69 -4.46 0.12
C VAL A 50 9.08 -3.97 -0.26
N ALA A 51 10.11 -4.74 0.04
CA ALA A 51 11.48 -4.41 -0.34
C ALA A 51 12.09 -5.53 -1.19
N LEU A 52 12.85 -5.15 -2.23
CA LEU A 52 13.65 -6.09 -3.02
C LEU A 52 14.78 -6.69 -2.17
N ASP A 53 15.32 -5.87 -1.28
CA ASP A 53 16.34 -6.25 -0.31
C ASP A 53 15.67 -6.48 1.05
N PRO A 54 15.67 -7.72 1.58
CA PRO A 54 15.01 -8.06 2.83
C PRO A 54 15.64 -7.40 4.05
N ASP A 55 16.87 -6.87 3.95
CA ASP A 55 17.57 -6.20 5.04
C ASP A 55 17.43 -4.66 4.98
N ALA A 56 16.88 -4.13 3.88
CA ALA A 56 16.67 -2.69 3.75
C ALA A 56 15.70 -2.17 4.83
N PRO A 57 16.04 -1.03 5.47
CA PRO A 57 15.17 -0.43 6.48
C PRO A 57 13.87 -0.01 5.81
N ARG A 58 12.74 -0.40 6.41
CA ARG A 58 11.43 -0.16 5.83
C ARG A 58 10.36 -0.11 6.90
N ALA A 59 9.40 0.80 6.72
CA ALA A 59 8.31 0.99 7.67
C ALA A 59 7.08 1.58 6.97
N LEU A 60 5.92 1.29 7.53
CA LEU A 60 4.68 1.97 7.19
C LEU A 60 4.78 3.45 7.64
N SER A 61 4.49 4.35 6.70
CA SER A 61 4.48 5.81 6.92
C SER A 61 3.05 6.31 7.13
N ALA A 62 2.10 5.90 6.28
CA ALA A 62 0.72 6.34 6.36
C ALA A 62 -0.26 5.20 6.10
N ALA A 63 -1.42 5.28 6.76
CA ALA A 63 -2.58 4.43 6.52
C ALA A 63 -3.81 5.32 6.36
N LEU A 64 -4.56 5.11 5.28
CA LEU A 64 -5.77 5.83 4.95
C LEU A 64 -6.91 4.85 4.69
N THR A 65 -8.13 5.25 5.02
CA THR A 65 -9.35 4.48 4.75
C THR A 65 -10.44 5.39 4.18
N ASP A 66 -11.34 4.84 3.38
CA ASP A 66 -12.51 5.57 2.86
C ASP A 66 -13.81 5.31 3.66
N GLY A 67 -13.72 4.53 4.73
CA GLY A 67 -14.83 4.18 5.59
C GLY A 67 -14.40 3.25 6.72
N GLU A 68 -15.38 2.63 7.37
CA GLU A 68 -15.16 1.67 8.46
C GLU A 68 -15.60 0.26 8.07
N GLY A 69 -15.06 -0.74 8.77
CA GLY A 69 -15.49 -2.14 8.61
C GLY A 69 -14.90 -2.84 7.37
N PRO A 70 -15.42 -4.04 7.05
CA PRO A 70 -14.84 -4.92 6.02
C PRO A 70 -15.01 -4.40 4.59
N ASP A 71 -15.98 -3.50 4.36
CA ASP A 71 -16.27 -2.95 3.03
C ASP A 71 -15.42 -1.71 2.69
N ALA A 72 -14.71 -1.16 3.66
CA ALA A 72 -13.81 -0.04 3.46
C ALA A 72 -12.63 -0.42 2.56
N ALA A 73 -12.21 0.53 1.73
CA ALA A 73 -10.96 0.45 1.00
C ALA A 73 -9.85 1.07 1.84
N THR A 74 -8.66 0.47 1.79
CA THR A 74 -7.49 0.91 2.55
C THR A 74 -6.38 1.27 1.57
N LEU A 75 -5.68 2.37 1.85
CA LEU A 75 -4.48 2.79 1.15
C LEU A 75 -3.35 2.94 2.18
N LEU A 76 -2.28 2.19 1.98
CA LEU A 76 -1.09 2.20 2.81
C LEU A 76 0.06 2.80 2.00
N VAL A 77 0.88 3.62 2.65
CA VAL A 77 2.13 4.12 2.10
C VAL A 77 3.25 3.69 3.03
N SER A 78 4.20 2.95 2.49
CA SER A 78 5.42 2.55 3.19
C SER A 78 6.64 3.17 2.52
N VAL A 79 7.66 3.46 3.32
CA VAL A 79 8.95 3.97 2.83
C VAL A 79 9.99 2.87 3.01
N VAL A 80 10.79 2.66 1.96
CA VAL A 80 11.88 1.67 1.92
C VAL A 80 13.17 2.42 1.64
N GLY A 81 14.16 2.24 2.51
CA GLY A 81 15.45 2.95 2.52
C GLY A 81 16.43 2.44 1.47
N ARG A 82 15.96 2.29 0.23
CA ARG A 82 16.77 2.02 -0.96
C ARG A 82 16.09 2.65 -2.16
N GLY A 83 16.86 3.09 -3.16
CA GLY A 83 16.29 3.57 -4.42
C GLY A 83 15.57 2.47 -5.19
N PHE A 84 14.66 2.85 -6.08
CA PHE A 84 13.93 1.98 -6.99
C PHE A 84 13.84 2.65 -8.36
N SER A 85 14.20 1.96 -9.44
CA SER A 85 14.31 2.58 -10.76
C SER A 85 13.10 2.34 -11.67
N ALA A 86 12.25 1.36 -11.32
CA ALA A 86 11.17 0.87 -12.18
C ALA A 86 11.67 0.45 -13.58
N SER A 87 12.85 -0.19 -13.61
CA SER A 87 13.41 -0.81 -14.82
C SER A 87 12.64 -2.09 -15.20
N PRO A 88 12.87 -2.66 -16.41
CA PRO A 88 12.31 -3.96 -16.77
C PRO A 88 12.72 -5.10 -15.82
N SER A 89 13.95 -5.13 -15.31
CA SER A 89 14.38 -6.13 -14.32
C SER A 89 13.67 -5.92 -12.98
N ASP A 90 13.55 -4.65 -12.55
CA ASP A 90 12.85 -4.31 -11.31
C ASP A 90 11.39 -4.78 -11.33
N ARG A 91 10.76 -4.86 -12.50
CA ARG A 91 9.36 -5.33 -12.63
C ARG A 91 9.19 -6.75 -12.10
N GLU A 92 10.06 -7.67 -12.52
CA GLU A 92 9.96 -9.09 -12.17
C GLU A 92 10.41 -9.35 -10.73
N GLU A 93 11.48 -8.67 -10.31
CA GLU A 93 11.97 -8.71 -8.94
C GLU A 93 10.94 -8.15 -7.96
N PHE A 94 10.30 -7.02 -8.29
CA PHE A 94 9.27 -6.41 -7.46
C PHE A 94 8.02 -7.28 -7.37
N ALA A 95 7.57 -7.87 -8.48
CA ALA A 95 6.47 -8.83 -8.45
C ALA A 95 6.77 -10.02 -7.52
N SER A 96 7.97 -10.58 -7.61
CA SER A 96 8.41 -11.66 -6.75
C SER A 96 8.46 -11.24 -5.27
N ALA A 97 8.98 -10.04 -4.99
CA ALA A 97 9.03 -9.46 -3.64
C ALA A 97 7.63 -9.23 -3.07
N VAL A 98 6.67 -8.76 -3.87
CA VAL A 98 5.26 -8.62 -3.45
C VAL A 98 4.68 -9.97 -3.04
N MET A 99 4.88 -11.02 -3.84
CA MET A 99 4.37 -12.35 -3.52
C MET A 99 4.99 -12.92 -2.24
N GLN A 100 6.31 -12.74 -2.08
CA GLN A 100 7.02 -13.15 -0.86
C GLN A 100 6.56 -12.37 0.37
N HIS A 101 6.33 -11.06 0.23
CA HIS A 101 5.81 -10.21 1.31
C HIS A 101 4.47 -10.72 1.82
N TYR A 102 3.52 -10.98 0.91
CA TYR A 102 2.21 -11.53 1.26
C TYR A 102 2.34 -12.89 1.95
N GLN A 103 3.13 -13.80 1.39
CA GLN A 103 3.24 -15.16 1.91
C GLN A 103 3.98 -15.23 3.25
N ARG A 104 5.15 -14.57 3.36
CA ARG A 104 6.07 -14.73 4.48
C ARG A 104 5.83 -13.73 5.60
N GLU A 105 5.53 -12.46 5.26
CA GLU A 105 5.33 -11.43 6.27
C GLU A 105 3.87 -11.35 6.74
N LEU A 106 2.91 -11.51 5.82
CA LEU A 106 1.50 -11.37 6.15
C LEU A 106 0.80 -12.72 6.40
N GLY A 107 1.39 -13.84 5.98
CA GLY A 107 0.74 -15.16 6.07
C GLY A 107 -0.48 -15.28 5.14
N LEU A 108 -0.51 -14.51 4.05
CA LEU A 108 -1.60 -14.40 3.10
C LEU A 108 -1.17 -14.90 1.71
N SER A 109 -2.11 -15.41 0.92
CA SER A 109 -1.86 -15.79 -0.47
C SER A 109 -2.47 -14.77 -1.41
N LEU A 110 -1.63 -13.96 -2.05
CA LEU A 110 -2.04 -13.10 -3.16
C LEU A 110 -2.06 -13.94 -4.45
N ALA A 111 -3.12 -13.83 -5.24
CA ALA A 111 -3.16 -14.36 -6.60
C ALA A 111 -2.87 -13.20 -7.55
N ALA A 112 -1.65 -13.14 -8.10
CA ALA A 112 -1.27 -12.09 -9.05
C ALA A 112 -2.04 -12.25 -10.36
N GLU A 113 -2.65 -11.15 -10.82
CA GLU A 113 -3.44 -11.10 -12.05
C GLU A 113 -2.70 -10.32 -13.13
N ARG A 114 -1.99 -9.25 -12.74
CA ARG A 114 -1.33 -8.35 -13.68
C ARG A 114 -0.12 -7.70 -13.05
N VAL A 115 0.96 -7.60 -13.81
CA VAL A 115 2.17 -6.86 -13.44
C VAL A 115 2.52 -5.89 -14.56
N GLU A 116 2.42 -4.60 -14.31
CA GLU A 116 2.65 -3.53 -15.26
C GLU A 116 3.83 -2.65 -14.83
N ARG A 117 4.58 -2.16 -15.82
CA ARG A 117 5.59 -1.11 -15.65
C ARG A 117 5.10 0.13 -16.35
N LEU A 118 5.05 1.24 -15.63
CA LEU A 118 4.53 2.51 -16.15
C LEU A 118 5.65 3.55 -16.11
N GLY A 119 5.93 4.19 -17.25
CA GLY A 119 7.01 5.18 -17.41
C GLY A 119 6.53 6.64 -17.44
N GLY A 120 5.33 6.93 -16.92
CA GLY A 120 4.73 8.27 -16.94
C GLY A 120 5.39 9.25 -15.95
N VAL A 121 4.67 10.31 -15.56
CA VAL A 121 5.16 11.37 -14.66
C VAL A 121 5.74 10.83 -13.35
N THR A 122 5.14 9.75 -12.84
CA THR A 122 5.65 8.99 -11.71
C THR A 122 5.93 7.56 -12.19
N PRO A 123 7.16 7.26 -12.63
CA PRO A 123 7.53 5.92 -13.07
C PRO A 123 7.37 4.92 -11.93
N ARG A 124 6.84 3.73 -12.22
CA ARG A 124 6.51 2.73 -11.19
C ARG A 124 6.28 1.33 -11.75
N VAL A 125 6.34 0.35 -10.87
CA VAL A 125 5.87 -1.02 -11.13
C VAL A 125 4.59 -1.24 -10.32
N GLU A 126 3.55 -1.72 -10.97
CA GLU A 126 2.25 -2.05 -10.38
C GLU A 126 2.02 -3.56 -10.43
N VAL A 127 1.70 -4.16 -9.28
CA VAL A 127 1.27 -5.55 -9.14
C VAL A 127 -0.19 -5.54 -8.69
N LEU A 128 -1.08 -5.99 -9.56
CA LEU A 128 -2.50 -6.17 -9.26
C LEU A 128 -2.76 -7.65 -9.02
N GLY A 129 -3.52 -7.95 -7.99
CA GLY A 129 -3.98 -9.30 -7.71
C GLY A 129 -5.20 -9.34 -6.83
N THR A 130 -5.65 -10.55 -6.51
CA THR A 130 -6.76 -10.78 -5.59
C THR A 130 -6.33 -11.58 -4.37
N LEU A 131 -6.97 -11.27 -3.26
CA LEU A 131 -6.82 -11.94 -1.97
C LEU A 131 -8.20 -12.44 -1.53
N ARG A 132 -8.26 -13.67 -1.01
CA ARG A 132 -9.44 -14.18 -0.31
C ARG A 132 -9.21 -14.07 1.18
N GLU A 133 -10.00 -13.24 1.85
CA GLU A 133 -9.89 -13.02 3.29
C GLU A 133 -11.28 -12.99 3.93
N ALA A 134 -11.47 -13.75 5.02
CA ALA A 134 -12.71 -13.79 5.79
C ALA A 134 -14.01 -14.01 4.98
N GLY A 135 -13.93 -14.77 3.87
CA GLY A 135 -15.07 -15.04 2.98
C GLY A 135 -15.33 -13.96 1.93
N GLN A 136 -14.50 -12.92 1.87
CA GLN A 136 -14.58 -11.84 0.91
C GLN A 136 -13.38 -11.87 -0.04
N VAL A 137 -13.63 -11.57 -1.32
CA VAL A 137 -12.58 -11.35 -2.31
C VAL A 137 -12.23 -9.87 -2.32
N ARG A 138 -10.95 -9.56 -2.15
CA ARG A 138 -10.41 -8.21 -2.22
C ARG A 138 -9.46 -8.09 -3.40
N THR A 139 -9.54 -6.99 -4.12
CA THR A 139 -8.53 -6.62 -5.10
C THR A 139 -7.46 -5.81 -4.40
N VAL A 140 -6.21 -6.13 -4.70
CA VAL A 140 -5.02 -5.50 -4.14
C VAL A 140 -4.16 -4.97 -5.27
N LEU A 141 -3.82 -3.69 -5.21
CA LEU A 141 -2.78 -3.07 -6.02
C LEU A 141 -1.58 -2.77 -5.11
N VAL A 142 -0.38 -3.16 -5.54
CA VAL A 142 0.88 -2.76 -4.91
C VAL A 142 1.74 -2.03 -5.94
N ALA A 143 2.09 -0.79 -5.67
CA ALA A 143 2.85 0.09 -6.55
C ALA A 143 4.20 0.47 -5.91
N GLY A 144 5.30 0.04 -6.52
CA GLY A 144 6.65 0.51 -6.18
C GLY A 144 6.98 1.74 -7.02
N LEU A 145 7.12 2.91 -6.39
CA LEU A 145 7.31 4.19 -7.05
C LEU A 145 8.80 4.48 -7.25
N ALA A 146 9.21 4.83 -8.45
CA ALA A 146 10.61 5.10 -8.74
C ALA A 146 11.10 6.34 -7.97
N SER A 147 12.29 6.22 -7.39
CA SER A 147 12.95 7.28 -6.62
C SER A 147 14.40 6.91 -6.34
N GLU A 148 15.24 7.91 -6.13
CA GLU A 148 16.64 7.75 -5.74
C GLU A 148 16.77 7.73 -4.21
N GLY A 149 17.68 6.91 -3.67
CA GLY A 149 17.98 6.83 -2.24
C GLY A 149 16.94 6.08 -1.41
N GLU A 150 15.69 6.55 -1.39
CA GLU A 150 14.55 5.90 -0.74
C GLU A 150 13.36 5.90 -1.69
N HIS A 151 12.50 4.87 -1.61
CA HIS A 151 11.31 4.79 -2.45
C HIS A 151 10.06 4.52 -1.62
N ALA A 152 8.91 4.82 -2.22
CA ALA A 152 7.61 4.59 -1.61
C ALA A 152 6.94 3.38 -2.25
N VAL A 153 6.33 2.56 -1.40
CA VAL A 153 5.44 1.48 -1.82
C VAL A 153 4.02 1.85 -1.39
N VAL A 154 3.13 1.97 -2.36
CA VAL A 154 1.72 2.23 -2.13
C VAL A 154 0.94 0.93 -2.30
N MET A 155 0.21 0.52 -1.28
CA MET A 155 -0.68 -0.64 -1.33
C MET A 155 -2.12 -0.17 -1.19
N VAL A 156 -2.98 -0.56 -2.12
CA VAL A 156 -4.42 -0.32 -2.04
C VAL A 156 -5.14 -1.66 -1.98
N SER A 157 -6.06 -1.82 -1.04
CA SER A 157 -6.91 -3.01 -0.91
C SER A 157 -8.36 -2.59 -0.81
N ALA A 158 -9.21 -3.10 -1.70
CA ALA A 158 -10.64 -2.83 -1.70
C ALA A 158 -11.45 -4.11 -1.95
N PRO A 159 -12.73 -4.18 -1.55
CA PRO A 159 -13.62 -5.24 -2.02
C PRO A 159 -13.59 -5.31 -3.55
N ALA A 160 -13.49 -6.52 -4.12
CA ALA A 160 -13.34 -6.68 -5.57
C ALA A 160 -14.47 -5.99 -6.37
N VAL A 161 -15.70 -6.02 -5.83
CA VAL A 161 -16.88 -5.35 -6.41
C VAL A 161 -16.77 -3.82 -6.49
N ARG A 162 -15.90 -3.19 -5.67
CA ARG A 162 -15.68 -1.75 -5.66
C ARG A 162 -14.49 -1.31 -6.51
N TRP A 163 -13.62 -2.26 -6.91
CA TRP A 163 -12.34 -1.95 -7.55
C TRP A 163 -12.52 -1.15 -8.85
N GLN A 164 -13.46 -1.56 -9.71
CA GLN A 164 -13.65 -0.91 -11.02
C GLN A 164 -13.97 0.59 -10.92
N ALA A 165 -14.72 1.01 -9.88
CA ALA A 165 -15.04 2.41 -9.65
C ALA A 165 -13.90 3.18 -8.96
N LEU A 166 -13.06 2.49 -8.19
CA LEU A 166 -11.97 3.07 -7.41
C LEU A 166 -10.67 3.20 -8.21
N GLU A 167 -10.37 2.26 -9.12
CA GLU A 167 -9.11 2.17 -9.87
C GLU A 167 -8.73 3.49 -10.57
N PRO A 168 -9.63 4.21 -11.27
CA PRO A 168 -9.25 5.47 -11.92
C PRO A 168 -8.76 6.53 -10.92
N GLN A 169 -9.38 6.60 -9.74
CA GLN A 169 -9.00 7.56 -8.69
C GLN A 169 -7.68 7.18 -8.04
N VAL A 170 -7.43 5.88 -7.83
CA VAL A 170 -6.16 5.36 -7.34
C VAL A 170 -5.03 5.66 -8.32
N ARG A 171 -5.25 5.42 -9.62
CA ARG A 171 -4.25 5.70 -10.66
C ARG A 171 -3.94 7.20 -10.74
N ALA A 172 -4.97 8.05 -10.73
CA ALA A 172 -4.80 9.50 -10.69
C ALA A 172 -4.07 9.95 -9.41
N SER A 173 -4.34 9.32 -8.26
CA SER A 173 -3.63 9.59 -7.01
C SER A 173 -2.13 9.27 -7.12
N LEU A 174 -1.78 8.09 -7.67
CA LEU A 174 -0.38 7.68 -7.87
C LEU A 174 0.38 8.63 -8.81
N GLU A 175 -0.29 9.22 -9.81
CA GLU A 175 0.31 10.22 -10.71
C GLU A 175 0.64 11.54 -10.03
N THR A 176 -0.01 11.85 -8.90
CA THR A 176 0.33 13.02 -8.07
C THR A 176 1.49 12.78 -7.11
N PHE A 177 1.97 11.55 -6.99
CA PHE A 177 2.99 11.22 -6.01
C PHE A 177 4.32 11.86 -6.37
N ARG A 178 4.92 12.54 -5.40
CA ARG A 178 6.24 13.17 -5.49
C ARG A 178 7.06 12.77 -4.29
N HIS A 179 8.30 12.34 -4.52
CA HIS A 179 9.31 12.30 -3.48
C HIS A 179 9.93 13.68 -3.36
N GLU A 180 9.91 14.23 -2.16
CA GLU A 180 10.57 15.46 -1.81
C GLU A 180 11.98 15.10 -1.34
N PRO A 181 13.04 15.50 -2.05
CA PRO A 181 14.39 15.31 -1.54
C PRO A 181 14.47 15.99 -0.17
N PRO A 182 15.14 15.37 0.83
CA PRO A 182 15.25 15.97 2.15
C PRO A 182 15.84 17.36 1.98
N SER A 183 15.01 18.39 2.21
CA SER A 183 15.49 19.77 2.24
C SER A 183 16.62 19.79 3.27
N ALA A 184 17.77 20.36 2.89
CA ALA A 184 19.00 20.40 3.67
C ALA A 184 18.84 21.19 5.00
N GLY A 185 18.04 20.65 5.91
CA GLY A 185 17.65 21.20 7.19
C GLY A 185 17.88 20.17 8.29
N GLY A 186 19.13 19.68 8.38
CA GLY A 186 19.67 18.95 9.52
C GLY A 186 19.07 17.56 9.82
N PRO A 187 19.86 16.61 10.34
CA PRO A 187 19.34 15.32 10.75
C PRO A 187 18.42 15.51 11.96
N VAL A 188 17.13 15.23 11.81
CA VAL A 188 16.25 14.99 12.97
C VAL A 188 16.79 13.73 13.67
N PRO A 189 17.25 13.81 14.94
CA PRO A 189 17.92 12.69 15.58
C PRO A 189 16.93 11.52 15.78
N ARG A 190 17.19 10.38 15.11
CA ARG A 190 16.52 9.09 15.34
C ARG A 190 16.94 8.44 16.68
N ARG A 191 16.93 9.19 17.78
CA ARG A 191 17.31 8.69 19.12
C ARG A 191 16.34 9.13 20.21
N VAL A 192 15.06 8.76 20.11
CA VAL A 192 14.23 8.42 21.28
C VAL A 192 13.10 7.50 20.80
N LEU A 193 13.21 6.20 21.10
CA LEU A 193 12.13 5.23 21.38
C LEU A 193 12.66 3.81 21.20
N GLY A 194 13.62 3.48 22.07
CA GLY A 194 13.80 2.10 22.50
C GLY A 194 12.86 1.83 23.67
N ALA A 195 12.38 0.59 23.72
CA ALA A 195 11.60 -0.08 24.78
C ALA A 195 10.06 0.03 24.69
N LEU A 196 9.45 -1.17 24.63
CA LEU A 196 8.02 -1.52 24.66
C LEU A 196 7.30 -1.25 23.31
N ALA A 197 6.63 -2.18 22.65
CA ALA A 197 5.82 -3.26 23.18
C ALA A 197 5.70 -4.42 22.18
N GLY A 198 5.79 -5.65 22.68
CA GLY A 198 5.05 -6.75 22.08
C GLY A 198 3.54 -6.48 22.22
N ALA A 199 2.78 -7.08 21.32
CA ALA A 199 1.31 -7.10 21.23
C ALA A 199 0.70 -6.17 20.15
N LEU A 200 0.22 -6.87 19.11
CA LEU A 200 -0.99 -6.61 18.33
C LEU A 200 -0.85 -5.74 17.08
N ALA A 201 -0.67 -6.45 15.96
CA ALA A 201 -1.33 -6.15 14.70
C ALA A 201 -2.82 -5.94 14.99
N GLY A 202 -3.21 -4.69 15.19
CA GLY A 202 -4.51 -4.33 15.74
C GLY A 202 -5.48 -3.82 14.70
N ALA A 203 -5.03 -3.12 13.65
CA ALA A 203 -5.97 -2.35 12.82
C ALA A 203 -5.90 -2.61 11.31
N LEU A 204 -5.20 -3.67 10.90
CA LEU A 204 -5.69 -4.54 9.80
C LEU A 204 -6.47 -5.75 10.34
N VAL A 205 -6.51 -5.88 11.68
CA VAL A 205 -7.00 -7.05 12.43
C VAL A 205 -8.19 -6.72 13.32
N VAL A 206 -8.68 -5.46 13.35
CA VAL A 206 -9.96 -5.14 14.05
C VAL A 206 -11.10 -5.94 13.43
N SER A 207 -11.04 -6.24 12.12
CA SER A 207 -11.98 -7.18 11.48
C SER A 207 -11.70 -8.66 11.84
N TYR A 208 -10.43 -9.04 12.06
CA TYR A 208 -10.02 -10.44 12.26
C TYR A 208 -10.15 -10.95 13.70
N THR A 209 -9.83 -10.14 14.72
CA THR A 209 -9.91 -10.57 16.14
C THR A 209 -11.33 -10.57 16.72
N ALA A 210 -12.18 -9.64 16.28
CA ALA A 210 -13.59 -9.63 16.65
C ALA A 210 -14.34 -10.84 16.04
N TRP A 211 -13.97 -11.24 14.81
CA TRP A 211 -14.51 -12.41 14.13
C TRP A 211 -14.03 -13.74 14.72
N ARG A 212 -12.74 -13.88 15.04
CA ARG A 212 -12.16 -15.10 15.65
C ARG A 212 -12.77 -15.44 17.02
N ARG A 213 -13.14 -14.44 17.83
CA ARG A 213 -13.80 -14.67 19.14
C ARG A 213 -15.24 -15.17 19.04
N ARG A 214 -15.96 -14.93 17.94
CA ARG A 214 -17.33 -15.46 17.73
C ARG A 214 -17.32 -16.93 17.31
N ARG A 215 -16.39 -17.35 16.46
CA ARG A 215 -16.29 -18.77 16.01
C ARG A 215 -15.97 -19.74 17.15
N LEU A 216 -15.08 -19.37 18.06
CA LEU A 216 -14.72 -20.24 19.20
C LEU A 216 -15.84 -20.34 20.25
N ARG A 217 -16.70 -19.33 20.38
CA ARG A 217 -17.87 -19.38 21.28
C ARG A 217 -19.05 -20.19 20.72
N HIS A 218 -19.19 -20.30 19.40
CA HIS A 218 -20.19 -21.20 18.79
C HIS A 218 -19.71 -22.65 18.71
N ALA A 219 -18.40 -22.90 18.62
CA ALA A 219 -17.84 -24.26 18.67
C ALA A 219 -17.81 -24.86 20.09
N ALA A 220 -17.74 -24.02 21.14
CA ALA A 220 -17.74 -24.46 22.54
C ALA A 220 -19.15 -24.45 23.19
N GLY A 221 -20.18 -24.02 22.46
CA GLY A 221 -21.54 -23.82 22.97
C GLY A 221 -22.56 -24.88 22.55
N ASN A 222 -22.14 -25.97 21.91
CA ASN A 222 -23.03 -27.07 21.53
C ASN A 222 -22.64 -28.34 22.31
N PRO A 223 -23.02 -28.46 23.60
CA PRO A 223 -23.05 -29.76 24.25
C PRO A 223 -24.23 -30.54 23.66
N THR A 224 -23.92 -31.60 22.92
CA THR A 224 -24.80 -32.77 22.84
C THR A 224 -24.94 -33.40 24.21
#